data_AF-A0A7V9DJE8-F1
#
_entry.id   AF-A0A7V9DJE8-F1
#
_cell.length_a   1.000
_cell.length_b   1.000
_cell.length_c   1.000
_cell.angle_alpha   90.00
_cell.angle_beta   90.00
_cell.angle_gamma   90.00
#
_symmetry.space_group_name_H-M   'P 1'
#
loop_
_entity.id
_entity.type
_entity.pdbx_description
1 polymer ?
#
loop_
_entity_poly.entity_id
_entity_poly.type
_entity_poly.pdbx_seq_one_letter_code
_entity_poly.pdbx_strand_id
1 'polypeptide(L)'
;ELLGFGAFFRFTADHPALYRIIRQAEFVSPETLQTHYERLTDGYVAGLRQAMESGEVEQGDPEVLAWSLMGIGELVGMRWILWNGEAGMPEAVFDELARIIVRTVGARDLSP
;
A
#
# COMPACT_ATOMS: atom_id res chain seq x y z
N GLU A 1 -3.88 8.74 -6.86
CA GLU A 1 -3.36 7.70 -5.92
C GLU A 1 -3.07 6.33 -6.56
N LEU A 2 -3.88 5.82 -7.50
CA LEU A 2 -3.64 4.53 -8.17
C LEU A 2 -2.24 4.39 -8.80
N LEU A 3 -1.71 5.46 -9.38
CA LEU A 3 -0.34 5.49 -9.92
C LEU A 3 0.72 5.29 -8.82
N GLY A 4 0.47 5.77 -7.60
CA GLY A 4 1.37 5.61 -6.45
C GLY A 4 1.41 4.18 -5.93
N PHE A 5 0.25 3.53 -5.77
CA PHE A 5 0.18 2.10 -5.45
C PHE A 5 0.74 1.23 -6.56
N GLY A 6 0.40 1.54 -7.82
CA GLY A 6 0.95 0.84 -8.97
C GLY A 6 2.47 0.91 -9.03
N ALA A 7 3.03 2.11 -8.82
CA ALA A 7 4.48 2.31 -8.74
C ALA A 7 5.11 1.59 -7.54
N PHE A 8 4.46 1.60 -6.37
CA PHE A 8 4.93 0.88 -5.19
C PHE A 8 5.02 -0.62 -5.44
N PHE A 9 3.96 -1.26 -5.95
CA PHE A 9 3.99 -2.70 -6.22
C PHE A 9 4.99 -3.08 -7.31
N ARG A 10 5.15 -2.24 -8.33
CA ARG A 10 6.17 -2.47 -9.36
C ARG A 10 7.58 -2.36 -8.78
N PHE A 11 7.83 -1.32 -7.98
CA PHE A 11 9.10 -1.14 -7.28
C PHE A 11 9.41 -2.30 -6.33
N THR A 12 8.44 -2.76 -5.55
CA THR A 12 8.67 -3.87 -4.61
C THR A 12 8.79 -5.22 -5.31
N ALA A 13 8.16 -5.41 -6.48
CA ALA A 13 8.39 -6.56 -7.34
C ALA A 13 9.84 -6.61 -7.86
N ASP A 14 10.42 -5.46 -8.21
CA ASP A 14 11.83 -5.34 -8.61
C ASP A 14 12.80 -5.46 -7.41
N HIS A 15 12.31 -5.23 -6.19
CA HIS A 15 13.12 -5.23 -4.95
C HIS A 15 12.50 -6.12 -3.84
N PRO A 16 12.33 -7.45 -4.06
CA PRO A 16 11.64 -8.33 -3.12
C PRO A 16 12.36 -8.47 -1.77
N ALA A 17 13.66 -8.13 -1.71
CA ALA A 17 14.44 -8.09 -0.48
C ALA A 17 13.91 -7.07 0.54
N LEU A 18 13.22 -6.01 0.08
CA LEU A 18 12.63 -5.00 0.97
C LEU A 18 11.65 -5.64 1.96
N TYR A 19 10.76 -6.52 1.50
CA TYR A 19 9.84 -7.23 2.38
C TYR A 19 10.55 -8.08 3.44
N ARG A 20 11.71 -8.67 3.11
CA ARG A 20 12.50 -9.42 4.10
C ARG A 20 13.07 -8.50 5.18
N ILE A 21 13.64 -7.36 4.78
CA ILE A 21 14.24 -6.39 5.70
C ILE A 21 13.19 -5.86 6.68
N ILE A 22 12.03 -5.43 6.17
CA ILE A 22 10.94 -4.91 6.99
C ILE A 22 10.49 -5.95 8.03
N ARG A 23 10.30 -7.21 7.62
CA ARG A 23 9.91 -8.28 8.56
C ARG A 23 10.99 -8.65 9.57
N GLN A 24 12.26 -8.56 9.20
CA GLN A 24 13.36 -8.78 10.14
C GLN A 24 13.47 -7.64 11.14
N ALA A 25 13.19 -6.40 10.72
CA ALA A 25 13.22 -5.23 11.60
C ALA A 25 12.20 -5.34 12.75
N GLU A 26 11.08 -6.03 12.56
CA GLU A 26 10.12 -6.34 13.63
C GLU A 26 10.77 -7.00 14.84
N PHE A 27 11.75 -7.88 14.62
CA PHE A 27 12.45 -8.60 15.68
C PHE A 27 13.78 -7.94 16.08
N VAL A 28 14.45 -7.27 15.15
CA VAL A 28 15.79 -6.71 15.37
C VAL A 28 15.73 -5.29 15.94
N SER A 29 14.77 -4.47 15.51
CA SER A 29 14.60 -3.10 15.98
C SER A 29 13.14 -2.63 15.82
N PRO A 30 12.27 -2.98 16.79
CA PRO A 30 10.85 -2.60 16.76
C PRO A 30 10.63 -1.09 16.66
N GLU A 31 11.45 -0.28 17.35
CA GLU A 31 11.38 1.19 17.31
C GLU A 31 11.67 1.74 15.90
N THR A 32 12.66 1.18 15.21
CA THR A 32 12.98 1.57 13.83
C THR A 32 11.84 1.21 12.88
N LEU A 33 11.23 0.04 13.07
CA LEU A 33 10.08 -0.40 12.28
C LEU A 33 8.89 0.55 12.49
N GLN A 34 8.57 0.88 13.74
CA GLN A 34 7.49 1.82 14.06
C GLN A 34 7.76 3.19 13.43
N THR A 35 8.96 3.75 13.62
CA THR A 35 9.35 5.04 13.05
C THR A 35 9.27 5.05 11.52
N HIS A 36 9.63 3.94 10.87
CA HIS A 36 9.52 3.80 9.43
C HIS A 36 8.08 3.95 8.96
N TYR A 37 7.14 3.25 9.62
CA TYR A 37 5.74 3.30 9.26
C TYR A 37 5.08 4.63 9.59
N GLU A 38 5.32 5.19 10.78
CA GLU A 38 4.77 6.50 11.15
C GLU A 38 5.13 7.57 10.11
N ARG A 39 6.40 7.63 9.70
CA ARG A 39 6.84 8.57 8.65
C ARG A 39 6.21 8.32 7.29
N LEU A 40 5.95 7.06 6.95
CA LEU A 40 5.31 6.72 5.69
C LEU A 40 3.83 7.14 5.72
N THR A 41 3.15 6.82 6.82
CA THR A 41 1.73 7.12 7.06
C THR A 41 1.45 8.61 7.00
N ASP A 42 2.33 9.48 7.52
CA ASP A 42 2.16 10.94 7.48
C ASP A 42 1.87 11.46 6.05
N GLY A 43 2.61 10.95 5.06
CA GLY A 43 2.42 11.32 3.66
C GLY A 43 1.08 10.83 3.08
N TYR A 44 0.68 9.60 3.41
CA TYR A 44 -0.60 9.04 3.00
C TYR A 44 -1.78 9.80 3.62
N VAL A 45 -1.71 10.11 4.92
CA VAL A 45 -2.77 10.84 5.63
C VAL A 45 -2.98 12.22 5.03
N ALA A 46 -1.89 12.94 4.71
CA ALA A 46 -1.97 14.24 4.07
C ALA A 46 -2.62 14.16 2.68
N GLY A 47 -2.22 13.18 1.86
CA GLY A 47 -2.78 12.96 0.52
C GLY A 47 -4.26 12.57 0.55
N LEU A 48 -4.63 11.62 1.41
CA LEU A 48 -6.02 11.18 1.59
C LEU A 48 -6.92 12.30 2.07
N ARG A 49 -6.45 13.13 3.01
CA ARG A 49 -7.20 14.29 3.48
C ARG A 49 -7.48 15.27 2.34
N GLN A 50 -6.48 15.56 1.51
CA GLN A 50 -6.65 16.43 0.36
C GLN A 50 -7.65 15.85 -0.67
N ALA A 51 -7.56 14.54 -0.95
CA ALA A 51 -8.47 13.85 -1.86
C ALA A 51 -9.92 13.79 -1.33
N MET A 52 -10.08 13.67 -0.02
CA MET A 52 -11.39 13.78 0.65
C MET A 52 -11.95 15.21 0.52
N GLU A 53 -11.13 16.23 0.80
CA GLU A 53 -11.50 17.64 0.68
C GLU A 53 -11.90 18.03 -0.76
N SER A 54 -11.25 17.46 -1.78
CA SER A 54 -11.61 17.67 -3.19
C SER A 54 -12.83 16.84 -3.65
N GLY A 55 -13.27 15.87 -2.82
CA GLY A 55 -14.39 14.98 -3.14
C GLY A 55 -14.05 13.82 -4.07
N GLU A 56 -12.75 13.59 -4.36
CA GLU A 56 -12.27 12.47 -5.17
C GLU A 56 -12.43 11.12 -4.45
N VAL A 57 -12.26 11.13 -3.14
CA VAL A 57 -12.31 9.99 -2.21
C VAL A 57 -13.45 10.19 -1.22
N GLU A 58 -14.05 9.11 -0.72
CA GLU A 58 -15.12 9.19 0.27
C GLU A 58 -14.61 9.73 1.61
N GLN A 59 -15.45 10.51 2.30
CA GLN A 59 -15.13 11.08 3.61
C GLN A 59 -14.97 9.98 4.67
N GLY A 60 -13.98 10.12 5.54
CA GLY A 60 -13.68 9.15 6.60
C GLY A 60 -12.50 9.57 7.47
N ASP A 61 -11.93 8.60 8.18
CA ASP A 61 -10.68 8.79 8.92
C ASP A 61 -9.48 8.46 8.00
N PRO A 62 -8.68 9.48 7.60
CA PRO A 62 -7.56 9.27 6.69
C PRO A 62 -6.43 8.42 7.31
N GLU A 63 -6.27 8.40 8.63
CA GLU A 63 -5.26 7.60 9.32
C GLU A 63 -5.62 6.12 9.28
N VAL A 64 -6.87 5.79 9.64
CA VAL A 64 -7.37 4.41 9.56
C VAL A 64 -7.30 3.88 8.13
N LEU A 65 -7.65 4.72 7.15
CA LEU A 65 -7.57 4.34 5.74
C LEU A 65 -6.12 4.12 5.29
N ALA A 66 -5.20 5.01 5.66
CA ALA A 66 -3.77 4.86 5.33
C ALA A 66 -3.20 3.53 5.86
N TRP A 67 -3.41 3.23 7.15
CA TRP A 67 -2.96 1.97 7.76
C TRP A 67 -3.60 0.74 7.12
N SER A 68 -4.87 0.82 6.75
CA SER A 68 -5.58 -0.27 6.07
C SER A 68 -4.97 -0.56 4.70
N LEU A 69 -4.69 0.48 3.91
CA LEU A 69 -4.07 0.34 2.60
C LEU A 69 -2.65 -0.20 2.69
N MET A 70 -1.86 0.25 3.68
CA MET A 70 -0.53 -0.29 3.95
C MET A 70 -0.58 -1.77 4.32
N GLY A 71 -1.49 -2.17 5.20
CA GLY A 71 -1.69 -3.57 5.57
C GLY A 71 -2.08 -4.47 4.39
N ILE A 72 -2.93 -3.97 3.49
CA ILE A 72 -3.24 -4.66 2.22
C ILE A 72 -1.97 -4.86 1.39
N GLY A 73 -1.20 -3.79 1.18
CA GLY A 73 0.01 -3.84 0.36
C GLY A 73 1.09 -4.76 0.92
N GLU A 74 1.22 -4.84 2.23
CA GLU A 74 2.12 -5.77 2.89
C GLU A 74 1.71 -7.23 2.72
N LEU A 75 0.47 -7.56 3.04
CA LEU A 75 0.03 -8.95 3.01
C LEU A 75 0.04 -9.51 1.59
N VAL A 76 -0.41 -8.71 0.61
CA VAL A 76 -0.42 -9.10 -0.81
C VAL A 76 1.02 -9.19 -1.35
N GLY A 77 1.87 -8.22 -1.02
CA GLY A 77 3.29 -8.25 -1.37
C GLY A 77 4.00 -9.47 -0.79
N MET A 78 3.72 -9.84 0.46
CA MET A 78 4.23 -11.08 1.05
C MET A 78 3.81 -12.31 0.23
N ARG A 79 2.51 -12.44 -0.07
CA ARG A 79 1.98 -13.63 -0.75
C ARG A 79 2.47 -13.78 -2.19
N TRP A 80 2.60 -12.69 -2.94
CA TRP A 80 2.83 -12.74 -4.39
C TRP A 80 4.18 -12.19 -4.84
N ILE A 81 4.90 -11.44 -4.02
CA ILE A 81 6.26 -10.97 -4.33
C ILE A 81 7.28 -11.78 -3.53
N LEU A 82 7.13 -11.84 -2.20
CA LEU A 82 8.12 -12.52 -1.37
C LEU A 82 8.05 -14.05 -1.48
N TRP A 83 6.86 -14.64 -1.35
CA TRP A 83 6.70 -16.10 -1.37
C TRP A 83 6.67 -16.69 -2.78
N ASN A 84 6.31 -15.91 -3.79
CA ASN A 84 6.26 -16.36 -5.18
C ASN A 84 7.64 -16.34 -5.88
N GLY A 85 8.66 -15.76 -5.24
CA GLY A 85 10.02 -15.70 -5.78
C GLY A 85 10.10 -14.94 -7.09
N GLU A 86 10.83 -15.50 -8.07
CA GLU A 86 11.09 -14.88 -9.37
C GLU A 86 9.84 -14.76 -10.26
N ALA A 87 8.75 -15.46 -9.94
CA ALA A 87 7.51 -15.36 -10.69
C ALA A 87 6.81 -13.99 -10.52
N GLY A 88 7.18 -13.22 -9.49
CA GLY A 88 6.62 -11.90 -9.22
C GLY A 88 5.09 -11.91 -9.00
N MET A 89 4.48 -10.74 -8.96
CA MET A 89 3.02 -10.63 -8.83
C MET A 89 2.34 -10.83 -10.19
N PRO A 90 1.39 -11.78 -10.33
CA PRO A 90 0.62 -11.94 -11.57
C PRO A 90 -0.21 -10.69 -11.89
N GLU A 91 -0.32 -10.35 -13.18
CA GLU A 91 -1.09 -9.18 -13.66
C GLU A 91 -2.54 -9.19 -13.17
N ALA A 92 -3.21 -10.34 -13.24
CA ALA A 92 -4.59 -10.47 -12.75
C ALA A 92 -4.74 -10.16 -11.24
N VAL A 93 -3.70 -10.41 -10.44
CA VAL A 93 -3.69 -10.05 -9.01
C VAL A 93 -3.52 -8.54 -8.84
N PHE A 94 -2.63 -7.93 -9.62
CA PHE A 94 -2.46 -6.48 -9.64
C PHE A 94 -3.77 -5.76 -10.00
N ASP A 95 -4.45 -6.22 -11.04
CA ASP A 95 -5.72 -5.65 -11.50
C ASP A 95 -6.82 -5.76 -10.44
N GLU A 96 -6.91 -6.92 -9.76
CA GLU A 96 -7.89 -7.07 -8.68
C GLU A 96 -7.56 -6.18 -7.48
N LEU A 97 -6.28 -6.06 -7.15
CA LEU A 97 -5.83 -5.20 -6.07
C LEU A 97 -6.14 -3.73 -6.35
N ALA A 98 -5.91 -3.27 -7.58
CA ALA A 98 -6.30 -1.92 -8.01
C ALA A 98 -7.80 -1.70 -7.83
N ARG A 99 -8.65 -2.66 -8.27
CA ARG A 99 -10.11 -2.59 -8.05
C ARG A 99 -10.50 -2.57 -6.57
N ILE A 100 -9.85 -3.36 -5.73
CA ILE A 100 -10.07 -3.36 -4.28
C ILE A 100 -9.75 -1.98 -3.71
N ILE A 101 -8.59 -1.43 -4.03
CA ILE A 101 -8.14 -0.12 -3.52
C ILE A 101 -9.12 0.98 -3.93
N VAL A 102 -9.56 1.03 -5.21
CA VAL A 102 -10.57 1.98 -5.69
C VAL A 102 -11.86 1.91 -4.85
N ARG A 103 -12.34 0.69 -4.57
CA ARG A 103 -13.53 0.49 -3.73
C ARG A 103 -13.28 0.91 -2.29
N THR A 104 -12.12 0.58 -1.74
CA THR A 104 -11.75 0.89 -0.34
C THR A 104 -11.65 2.39 -0.08
N VAL A 105 -11.12 3.16 -1.04
CA VAL A 105 -11.07 4.63 -0.93
C VAL A 105 -12.40 5.30 -1.34
N GLY A 106 -13.39 4.54 -1.80
CA GLY A 106 -14.68 5.09 -2.25
C GLY A 106 -14.54 6.12 -3.37
N ALA A 107 -13.60 5.89 -4.30
CA ALA A 107 -13.33 6.86 -5.36
C ALA A 107 -14.55 7.07 -6.26
N ARG A 108 -14.91 8.32 -6.50
CA ARG A 108 -16.17 8.68 -7.18
C ARG A 108 -16.07 8.75 -8.71
N ASP A 109 -14.86 8.94 -9.27
CA ASP A 109 -14.63 9.15 -10.71
C ASP A 109 -13.50 8.29 -11.32
N LEU A 110 -13.01 7.27 -10.60
CA LEU A 110 -12.03 6.33 -11.16
C LEU A 110 -12.75 5.18 -11.87
N SER A 111 -13.17 5.41 -13.13
CA SER A 111 -13.49 4.28 -14.01
C SER A 111 -12.23 3.44 -14.23
N PRO A 112 -12.29 2.11 -14.09
CA PRO A 112 -11.16 1.22 -14.36
C PRO A 112 -10.70 1.29 -15.82
#